data_AF-A0A942DCV9-F1
#
_entry.id   AF-A0A942DCV9-F1
#
_cell.length_a   1.000
_cell.length_b   1.000
_cell.length_c   1.000
_cell.angle_alpha   90.00
_cell.angle_beta   90.00
_cell.angle_gamma   90.00
#
_symmetry.space_group_name_H-M   'P 1'
#
loop_
_entity.id
_entity.type
_entity.pdbx_description
1 polymer ?
#
loop_
_entity_poly.entity_id
_entity_poly.type
_entity_poly.pdbx_seq_one_letter_code
_entity_poly.pdbx_strand_id
1 'polypeptide(L)'
;MDLKQYLTWALAMGITSSSLVLAQPAQAGRLFARGANGAAGAYGYQGQYGGRAGARALGYNAGAGIRGGQWAGPNGGSAQSAGAFGYKRGVGAARGSAWQAQAPNGASGSGYSKNVYNAQTGQGTRSSSEQFQTASGKSYGYDGTTNYTKGQGATSTIDTQNKGDYTVDWQKGQKPIVTQEQP
;
A
#
# COMPACT_ATOMS: atom_id res chain seq x y z
N MET A 1 -23.68 44.07 -2.42
CA MET A 1 -22.70 43.04 -2.83
C MET A 1 -23.04 41.78 -2.07
N ASP A 2 -23.38 40.70 -2.77
CA ASP A 2 -23.97 39.47 -2.20
C ASP A 2 -22.87 38.62 -1.52
N LEU A 3 -23.20 37.95 -0.41
CA LEU A 3 -22.27 37.13 0.41
C LEU A 3 -21.57 36.05 -0.42
N LYS A 4 -22.19 35.64 -1.53
CA LYS A 4 -21.64 34.71 -2.51
C LYS A 4 -20.44 35.28 -3.27
N GLN A 5 -20.38 36.59 -3.54
CA GLN A 5 -19.27 37.22 -4.26
C GLN A 5 -18.00 37.34 -3.42
N TYR A 6 -18.12 37.50 -2.09
CA TYR A 6 -16.97 37.54 -1.19
C TYR A 6 -16.26 36.18 -1.09
N LEU A 7 -17.03 35.09 -1.09
CA LEU A 7 -16.47 33.73 -1.06
C LEU A 7 -15.71 33.39 -2.34
N THR A 8 -16.16 33.89 -3.50
CA THR A 8 -15.50 33.66 -4.79
C THR A 8 -14.17 34.41 -4.89
N TRP A 9 -14.08 35.64 -4.37
CA TRP A 9 -12.83 36.40 -4.37
C TRP A 9 -11.82 35.90 -3.32
N ALA A 10 -12.27 35.42 -2.16
CA ALA A 10 -11.39 34.80 -1.16
C ALA A 10 -10.79 33.47 -1.66
N LEU A 11 -11.56 32.67 -2.41
CA LEU A 11 -11.04 31.46 -3.08
C LEU A 11 -10.15 31.79 -4.28
N ALA A 12 -10.43 32.84 -5.05
CA ALA A 12 -9.62 33.22 -6.20
C ALA A 12 -8.27 33.84 -5.81
N MET A 13 -8.21 34.64 -4.74
CA MET A 13 -6.95 35.24 -4.25
C MET A 13 -6.12 34.31 -3.36
N GLY A 14 -6.72 33.25 -2.80
CA GLY A 14 -5.99 32.19 -2.09
C GLY A 14 -5.24 31.22 -3.02
N ILE A 15 -5.55 31.22 -4.32
CA ILE A 15 -5.00 30.28 -5.30
C ILE A 15 -3.89 30.92 -6.17
N THR A 16 -3.68 32.24 -6.12
CA THR A 16 -2.82 32.97 -7.08
C THR A 16 -1.50 33.56 -6.53
N SER A 17 -1.05 33.18 -5.32
CA SER A 17 0.19 33.74 -4.73
C SER A 17 1.34 32.75 -4.48
N SER A 18 1.33 31.54 -5.05
CA SER A 18 2.45 30.58 -4.93
C SER A 18 3.25 30.37 -6.22
N SER A 19 3.07 31.22 -7.24
CA SER A 19 3.72 31.11 -8.55
C SER A 19 5.09 31.81 -8.61
N LEU A 20 5.92 31.70 -7.58
CA LEU A 20 7.35 32.12 -7.60
C LEU A 20 8.08 31.57 -6.37
N VAL A 21 8.30 30.24 -6.32
CA VAL A 21 9.33 29.69 -5.44
C VAL A 21 10.25 28.79 -6.25
N LEU A 22 11.35 29.41 -6.67
CA LEU A 22 12.63 28.79 -6.97
C LEU A 22 12.82 27.55 -6.07
N ALA A 23 12.98 26.37 -6.67
CA ALA A 23 13.43 25.11 -6.05
C ALA A 23 13.17 25.01 -4.53
N GLN A 24 11.91 24.78 -4.13
CA GLN A 24 11.59 24.60 -2.71
C GLN A 24 12.38 23.42 -2.12
N PRO A 25 13.08 23.60 -1.00
CA PRO A 25 13.69 22.49 -0.28
C PRO A 25 12.58 21.58 0.24
N ALA A 26 12.90 20.30 0.40
CA ALA A 26 11.98 19.24 0.78
C ALA A 26 10.98 19.68 1.87
N GLN A 27 9.69 19.80 1.52
CA GLN A 27 8.65 20.18 2.48
C GLN A 27 8.14 18.92 3.18
N ALA A 28 8.38 18.86 4.49
CA ALA A 28 7.90 17.81 5.37
C ALA A 28 6.90 18.39 6.37
N GLY A 29 5.61 18.09 6.19
CA GLY A 29 4.54 18.48 7.10
C GLY A 29 4.07 17.28 7.92
N ARG A 30 3.84 17.49 9.21
CA ARG A 30 3.20 16.47 10.06
C ARG A 30 2.23 17.13 11.02
N LEU A 31 1.08 16.50 11.22
CA LEU A 31 0.09 16.91 12.22
C LEU A 31 -0.35 15.68 13.00
N PHE A 32 -0.30 15.75 14.33
CA PHE A 32 -0.67 14.65 15.21
C PHE A 32 -1.51 15.17 16.37
N ALA A 33 -2.53 14.41 16.74
CA ALA A 33 -3.32 14.61 17.93
C ALA A 33 -3.38 13.27 18.69
N ARG A 34 -3.22 13.30 20.02
CA ARG A 34 -3.33 12.13 20.89
C ARG A 34 -4.18 12.50 22.10
N GLY A 35 -5.11 11.62 22.45
CA GLY A 35 -5.92 11.69 23.66
C GLY A 35 -5.98 10.34 24.37
N ALA A 36 -6.71 10.29 25.50
CA ALA A 36 -6.83 9.09 26.33
C ALA A 36 -7.34 7.85 25.55
N ASN A 37 -8.15 8.07 24.52
CA ASN A 37 -8.83 7.00 23.78
C ASN A 37 -8.23 6.71 22.39
N GLY A 38 -7.17 7.40 21.98
CA GLY A 38 -6.56 7.20 20.67
C GLY A 38 -5.62 8.30 20.20
N ALA A 39 -5.10 8.12 18.99
CA ALA A 39 -4.27 9.08 18.29
C ALA A 39 -4.68 9.16 16.81
N ALA A 40 -4.66 10.36 16.25
CA ALA A 40 -4.81 10.58 14.83
C ALA A 40 -3.65 11.43 14.32
N GLY A 41 -3.34 11.29 13.05
CA GLY A 41 -2.37 12.19 12.43
C GLY A 41 -2.19 11.96 10.95
N ALA A 42 -1.64 12.98 10.32
CA ALA A 42 -1.30 12.99 8.92
C ALA A 42 0.15 13.45 8.76
N TYR A 43 0.78 12.97 7.70
CA TYR A 43 2.08 13.45 7.26
C TYR A 43 2.08 13.62 5.75
N GLY A 44 2.89 14.55 5.30
CA GLY A 44 3.27 14.77 3.93
C GLY A 44 4.78 15.02 3.88
N TYR A 45 5.44 14.44 2.90
CA TYR A 45 6.83 14.70 2.58
C TYR A 45 6.95 14.82 1.08
N GLN A 46 7.61 15.86 0.62
CA GLN A 46 7.98 16.05 -0.77
C GLN A 46 9.48 16.28 -0.83
N GLY A 47 10.19 15.45 -1.59
CA GLY A 47 11.60 15.60 -1.91
C GLY A 47 11.80 15.79 -3.40
N GLN A 48 13.06 15.99 -3.81
CA GLN A 48 13.44 16.32 -5.19
C GLN A 48 12.86 15.38 -6.25
N TYR A 49 12.77 14.09 -5.95
CA TYR A 49 12.36 13.05 -6.89
C TYR A 49 11.04 12.39 -6.51
N GLY A 50 10.25 12.96 -5.61
CA GLY A 50 9.01 12.29 -5.21
C GLY A 50 8.45 12.73 -3.88
N GLY A 51 7.28 12.21 -3.55
CA GLY A 51 6.59 12.51 -2.31
C GLY A 51 5.90 11.31 -1.70
N ARG A 52 5.61 11.41 -0.42
CA ARG A 52 4.79 10.44 0.33
C ARG A 52 3.86 11.19 1.25
N ALA A 53 2.64 10.70 1.37
CA ALA A 53 1.68 11.23 2.32
C ALA A 53 0.90 10.09 2.94
N GLY A 54 0.33 10.33 4.11
CA GLY A 54 -0.54 9.36 4.74
C GLY A 54 -1.27 9.95 5.93
N ALA A 55 -2.34 9.30 6.30
CA ALA A 55 -3.15 9.64 7.45
C ALA A 55 -3.55 8.37 8.18
N ARG A 56 -3.67 8.46 9.51
CA ARG A 56 -4.17 7.35 10.33
C ARG A 56 -4.96 7.89 11.51
N ALA A 57 -5.91 7.08 11.96
CA ALA A 57 -6.60 7.21 13.23
C ALA A 57 -6.53 5.86 13.95
N LEU A 58 -6.05 5.86 15.18
CA LEU A 58 -5.84 4.68 16.01
C LEU A 58 -6.56 4.88 17.34
N GLY A 59 -7.48 4.01 17.67
CA GLY A 59 -8.11 3.92 18.97
C GLY A 59 -7.80 2.58 19.64
N TYR A 60 -8.14 2.48 20.93
CA TYR A 60 -7.93 1.27 21.72
C TYR A 60 -8.59 0.02 21.10
N ASN A 61 -9.78 0.19 20.52
CA ASN A 61 -10.58 -0.92 19.97
C ASN A 61 -10.64 -0.95 18.44
N ALA A 62 -10.22 0.11 17.74
CA ALA A 62 -10.29 0.15 16.29
C ALA A 62 -9.29 1.17 15.74
N GLY A 63 -8.87 1.00 14.51
CA GLY A 63 -8.02 1.99 13.85
C GLY A 63 -8.00 1.76 12.35
N ALA A 64 -7.66 2.80 11.61
CA ALA A 64 -7.51 2.76 10.17
C ALA A 64 -6.45 3.74 9.72
N GLY A 65 -5.94 3.54 8.51
CA GLY A 65 -5.04 4.50 7.90
C GLY A 65 -4.82 4.23 6.44
N ILE A 66 -4.31 5.25 5.77
CA ILE A 66 -3.94 5.25 4.37
C ILE A 66 -2.55 5.85 4.21
N ARG A 67 -1.83 5.40 3.20
CA ARG A 67 -0.57 5.99 2.78
C ARG A 67 -0.43 5.86 1.27
N GLY A 68 0.27 6.81 0.68
CA GLY A 68 0.66 6.76 -0.71
C GLY A 68 2.01 7.41 -0.90
N GLY A 69 2.69 7.04 -1.98
CA GLY A 69 3.92 7.66 -2.37
C GLY A 69 4.12 7.56 -3.86
N GLN A 70 4.85 8.53 -4.39
CA GLN A 70 5.30 8.57 -5.76
C GLN A 70 6.77 8.96 -5.80
N TRP A 71 7.47 8.43 -6.78
CA TRP A 71 8.85 8.72 -7.10
C TRP A 71 8.97 8.85 -8.62
N ALA A 72 9.69 9.87 -9.06
CA ALA A 72 10.05 10.15 -10.44
C ALA A 72 11.56 10.45 -10.42
N GLY A 73 12.35 9.47 -10.84
CA GLY A 73 13.80 9.52 -10.84
C GLY A 73 14.37 10.38 -11.97
N PRO A 74 15.64 10.80 -11.84
CA PRO A 74 16.29 11.71 -12.79
C PRO A 74 16.43 11.15 -14.20
N ASN A 75 16.41 9.81 -14.38
CA ASN A 75 16.58 9.15 -15.67
C ASN A 75 15.26 8.63 -16.26
N GLY A 76 14.12 9.20 -15.89
CA GLY A 76 12.80 8.82 -16.44
C GLY A 76 12.17 7.58 -15.80
N GLY A 77 12.81 6.99 -14.78
CA GLY A 77 12.21 5.95 -13.97
C GLY A 77 11.11 6.53 -13.05
N SER A 78 10.07 5.77 -12.76
CA SER A 78 9.03 6.17 -11.82
C SER A 78 8.59 4.99 -10.95
N ALA A 79 8.06 5.28 -9.78
CA ALA A 79 7.44 4.31 -8.91
C ALA A 79 6.31 4.96 -8.12
N GLN A 80 5.23 4.24 -7.90
CA GLN A 80 4.11 4.69 -7.09
C GLN A 80 3.68 3.54 -6.18
N SER A 81 3.19 3.88 -5.01
CA SER A 81 2.61 2.92 -4.09
C SER A 81 1.45 3.54 -3.34
N ALA A 82 0.50 2.69 -2.97
CA ALA A 82 -0.61 3.05 -2.10
C ALA A 82 -0.86 1.91 -1.13
N GLY A 83 -1.42 2.22 0.03
CA GLY A 83 -1.86 1.21 0.96
C GLY A 83 -2.84 1.75 1.98
N ALA A 84 -3.66 0.84 2.47
CA ALA A 84 -4.66 1.11 3.48
C ALA A 84 -4.69 -0.03 4.49
N PHE A 85 -5.11 0.28 5.71
CA PHE A 85 -5.43 -0.73 6.70
C PHE A 85 -6.60 -0.29 7.56
N GLY A 86 -7.25 -1.27 8.18
CA GLY A 86 -8.28 -1.11 9.17
C GLY A 86 -8.29 -2.29 10.13
N TYR A 87 -8.61 -2.07 11.40
CA TYR A 87 -8.87 -3.13 12.36
C TYR A 87 -9.95 -2.73 13.35
N LYS A 88 -10.61 -3.74 13.91
CA LYS A 88 -11.46 -3.62 15.09
C LYS A 88 -11.21 -4.83 15.99
N ARG A 89 -10.83 -4.58 17.23
CA ARG A 89 -10.55 -5.59 18.26
C ARG A 89 -11.76 -6.50 18.43
N GLY A 90 -11.52 -7.81 18.45
CA GLY A 90 -12.56 -8.82 18.58
C GLY A 90 -13.39 -9.05 17.30
N VAL A 91 -13.19 -8.26 16.24
CA VAL A 91 -13.89 -8.44 14.95
C VAL A 91 -12.91 -8.91 13.89
N GLY A 92 -11.83 -8.17 13.66
CA GLY A 92 -10.89 -8.51 12.59
C GLY A 92 -10.01 -7.35 12.14
N ALA A 93 -9.27 -7.58 11.08
CA ALA A 93 -8.42 -6.59 10.43
C ALA A 93 -8.37 -6.81 8.92
N ALA A 94 -8.17 -5.74 8.18
CA ALA A 94 -7.87 -5.77 6.77
C ALA A 94 -6.71 -4.83 6.46
N ARG A 95 -5.86 -5.21 5.53
CA ARG A 95 -4.85 -4.32 4.94
C ARG A 95 -4.70 -4.60 3.46
N GLY A 96 -4.39 -3.57 2.70
CA GLY A 96 -4.11 -3.63 1.28
C GLY A 96 -2.93 -2.74 0.95
N SER A 97 -2.13 -3.12 -0.03
CA SER A 97 -1.14 -2.27 -0.66
C SER A 97 -1.03 -2.61 -2.13
N ALA A 98 -0.71 -1.62 -2.95
CA ALA A 98 -0.36 -1.80 -4.34
C ALA A 98 0.86 -0.93 -4.66
N TRP A 99 1.61 -1.33 -5.66
CA TRP A 99 2.71 -0.56 -6.20
C TRP A 99 2.82 -0.79 -7.71
N GLN A 100 3.40 0.19 -8.39
CA GLN A 100 3.77 0.12 -9.80
C GLN A 100 5.08 0.88 -10.00
N ALA A 101 5.93 0.42 -10.90
CA ALA A 101 7.19 1.07 -11.22
C ALA A 101 7.54 0.87 -12.69
N GLN A 102 8.23 1.86 -13.23
CA GLN A 102 8.80 1.86 -14.56
C GLN A 102 10.27 2.24 -14.42
N ALA A 103 11.16 1.43 -14.98
CA ALA A 103 12.58 1.72 -15.06
C ALA A 103 12.89 2.55 -16.32
N PRO A 104 13.98 3.33 -16.31
CA PRO A 104 14.46 4.11 -17.46
C PRO A 104 14.62 3.31 -18.75
N ASN A 105 15.00 2.04 -18.63
CA ASN A 105 15.29 1.15 -19.75
C ASN A 105 14.04 0.47 -20.34
N GLY A 106 12.83 0.89 -19.95
CA GLY A 106 11.58 0.30 -20.43
C GLY A 106 11.10 -0.92 -19.63
N ALA A 107 11.86 -1.43 -18.66
CA ALA A 107 11.37 -2.47 -17.76
C ALA A 107 10.27 -1.91 -16.84
N SER A 108 9.26 -2.70 -16.53
CA SER A 108 8.14 -2.31 -15.68
C SER A 108 7.88 -3.37 -14.61
N GLY A 109 7.18 -2.99 -13.56
CA GLY A 109 6.66 -3.94 -12.61
C GLY A 109 5.50 -3.36 -11.81
N SER A 110 4.65 -4.23 -11.32
CA SER A 110 3.57 -3.87 -10.42
C SER A 110 3.27 -5.02 -9.49
N GLY A 111 2.61 -4.72 -8.38
CA GLY A 111 2.15 -5.76 -7.49
C GLY A 111 1.19 -5.25 -6.46
N TYR A 112 0.51 -6.17 -5.83
CA TYR A 112 -0.38 -5.87 -4.72
C TYR A 112 -0.27 -6.91 -3.62
N SER A 113 -0.73 -6.53 -2.43
CA SER A 113 -1.00 -7.45 -1.35
C SER A 113 -2.27 -7.04 -0.63
N LYS A 114 -3.11 -8.00 -0.28
CA LYS A 114 -4.30 -7.84 0.52
C LYS A 114 -4.26 -8.88 1.62
N ASN A 115 -4.66 -8.52 2.83
CA ASN A 115 -4.86 -9.47 3.92
C ASN A 115 -6.13 -9.12 4.65
N VAL A 116 -6.97 -10.11 4.89
CA VAL A 116 -8.19 -10.01 5.70
C VAL A 116 -8.10 -11.06 6.81
N TYR A 117 -8.41 -10.68 8.03
CA TYR A 117 -8.37 -11.52 9.21
C TYR A 117 -9.68 -11.37 9.99
N ASN A 118 -10.31 -12.48 10.35
CA ASN A 118 -11.46 -12.54 11.23
C ASN A 118 -11.02 -13.00 12.62
N ALA A 119 -11.25 -12.15 13.63
CA ALA A 119 -10.83 -12.44 15.00
C ALA A 119 -11.74 -13.45 15.71
N GLN A 120 -12.99 -13.61 15.28
CA GLN A 120 -13.95 -14.56 15.86
C GLN A 120 -13.60 -16.00 15.47
N THR A 121 -13.21 -16.23 14.23
CA THR A 121 -12.81 -17.55 13.74
C THR A 121 -11.31 -17.79 13.84
N GLY A 122 -10.51 -16.75 14.04
CA GLY A 122 -9.05 -16.82 14.02
C GLY A 122 -8.47 -17.09 12.63
N GLN A 123 -9.28 -17.00 11.57
CA GLN A 123 -8.88 -17.26 10.20
C GLN A 123 -8.48 -15.99 9.47
N GLY A 124 -7.58 -16.10 8.50
CA GLY A 124 -7.30 -15.03 7.57
C GLY A 124 -6.87 -15.52 6.21
N THR A 125 -7.00 -14.63 5.23
CA THR A 125 -6.60 -14.84 3.85
C THR A 125 -5.74 -13.67 3.42
N ARG A 126 -4.54 -13.99 2.93
CA ARG A 126 -3.64 -13.05 2.27
C ARG A 126 -3.59 -13.39 0.80
N SER A 127 -3.81 -12.41 -0.06
CA SER A 127 -3.57 -12.52 -1.50
C SER A 127 -2.48 -11.54 -1.91
N SER A 128 -1.63 -11.90 -2.86
CA SER A 128 -0.61 -11.02 -3.40
C SER A 128 -0.31 -11.36 -4.84
N SER A 129 0.11 -10.37 -5.59
CA SER A 129 0.57 -10.54 -6.96
C SER A 129 1.81 -9.70 -7.18
N GLU A 130 2.72 -10.21 -7.99
CA GLU A 130 3.81 -9.43 -8.56
C GLU A 130 3.93 -9.75 -10.04
N GLN A 131 4.09 -8.72 -10.86
CA GLN A 131 4.26 -8.81 -12.30
C GLN A 131 5.41 -7.90 -12.69
N PHE A 132 6.33 -8.40 -13.51
CA PHE A 132 7.50 -7.71 -13.99
C PHE A 132 7.65 -7.95 -15.48
N GLN A 133 7.91 -6.89 -16.24
CA GLN A 133 8.28 -6.96 -17.64
C GLN A 133 9.71 -6.42 -17.77
N THR A 134 10.63 -7.24 -18.27
CA THR A 134 11.99 -6.79 -18.52
C THR A 134 12.05 -5.92 -19.77
N ALA A 135 13.10 -5.11 -19.89
CA ALA A 135 13.40 -4.35 -21.10
C ALA A 135 13.54 -5.24 -22.35
N SER A 136 13.88 -6.52 -22.17
CA SER A 136 13.97 -7.53 -23.23
C SER A 136 12.65 -8.20 -23.60
N GLY A 137 11.52 -7.73 -23.03
CA GLY A 137 10.18 -8.25 -23.32
C GLY A 137 9.81 -9.55 -22.61
N LYS A 138 10.61 -10.00 -21.63
CA LYS A 138 10.27 -11.19 -20.82
C LYS A 138 9.39 -10.78 -19.64
N SER A 139 8.30 -11.52 -19.45
CA SER A 139 7.41 -11.33 -18.30
C SER A 139 7.66 -12.38 -17.22
N TYR A 140 7.69 -11.94 -15.98
CA TYR A 140 7.80 -12.76 -14.78
C TYR A 140 6.75 -12.31 -13.79
N GLY A 141 6.23 -13.24 -13.01
CA GLY A 141 5.29 -12.87 -11.97
C GLY A 141 4.72 -14.07 -11.25
N TYR A 142 3.91 -13.76 -10.27
CA TYR A 142 3.11 -14.75 -9.58
C TYR A 142 1.82 -14.14 -9.05
N ASP A 143 0.81 -14.99 -8.90
CA ASP A 143 -0.37 -14.75 -8.09
C ASP A 143 -0.37 -15.73 -6.92
N GLY A 144 -0.50 -15.23 -5.71
CA GLY A 144 -0.38 -16.01 -4.49
C GLY A 144 -1.57 -15.79 -3.56
N THR A 145 -2.11 -16.86 -2.99
CA THR A 145 -3.11 -16.80 -1.93
C THR A 145 -2.74 -17.72 -0.78
N THR A 146 -2.60 -17.16 0.43
CA THR A 146 -2.36 -17.87 1.67
C THR A 146 -3.60 -17.80 2.57
N ASN A 147 -4.19 -18.94 2.88
CA ASN A 147 -5.19 -19.09 3.93
C ASN A 147 -4.51 -19.58 5.21
N TYR A 148 -4.83 -18.99 6.36
CA TYR A 148 -4.23 -19.36 7.64
C TYR A 148 -5.24 -19.35 8.78
N THR A 149 -4.97 -20.16 9.79
CA THR A 149 -5.69 -20.16 11.06
C THR A 149 -4.70 -19.93 12.19
N LYS A 150 -5.00 -18.95 13.05
CA LYS A 150 -4.13 -18.54 14.17
C LYS A 150 -3.80 -19.75 15.04
N GLY A 151 -2.50 -20.06 15.12
CA GLY A 151 -1.97 -21.13 15.95
C GLY A 151 -2.11 -22.54 15.36
N GLN A 152 -2.58 -22.70 14.12
CA GLN A 152 -2.77 -24.00 13.47
C GLN A 152 -1.87 -24.20 12.25
N GLY A 153 -1.62 -23.13 11.48
CA GLY A 153 -0.84 -23.23 10.25
C GLY A 153 -1.38 -22.36 9.12
N ALA A 154 -0.88 -22.59 7.92
CA ALA A 154 -1.27 -21.90 6.69
C ALA A 154 -1.09 -22.76 5.45
N THR A 155 -1.97 -22.60 4.48
CA THR A 155 -1.86 -23.18 3.14
C THR A 155 -1.71 -22.03 2.15
N SER A 156 -0.69 -22.07 1.31
CA SER A 156 -0.43 -21.08 0.27
C SER A 156 -0.45 -21.71 -1.11
N THR A 157 -1.22 -21.14 -2.02
CA THR A 157 -1.16 -21.45 -3.45
C THR A 157 -0.42 -20.33 -4.14
N ILE A 158 0.52 -20.66 -5.01
CA ILE A 158 1.35 -19.74 -5.80
C ILE A 158 1.29 -20.20 -7.25
N ASP A 159 0.58 -19.45 -8.08
CA ASP A 159 0.61 -19.58 -9.53
C ASP A 159 1.76 -18.70 -10.03
N THR A 160 2.73 -19.30 -10.72
CA THR A 160 3.86 -18.54 -11.26
C THR A 160 3.75 -18.45 -12.78
N GLN A 161 3.84 -17.23 -13.31
CA GLN A 161 3.95 -17.04 -14.76
C GLN A 161 5.23 -17.74 -15.25
N ASN A 162 5.04 -18.85 -15.96
CA ASN A 162 6.06 -19.66 -16.65
C ASN A 162 6.92 -20.62 -15.79
N LYS A 163 6.60 -20.89 -14.51
CA LYS A 163 7.41 -21.80 -13.65
C LYS A 163 6.64 -22.89 -12.88
N GLY A 164 5.38 -23.14 -13.21
CA GLY A 164 4.54 -24.17 -12.59
C GLY A 164 3.89 -23.69 -11.31
N ASP A 165 2.76 -24.31 -10.95
CA ASP A 165 1.98 -23.90 -9.80
C ASP A 165 2.44 -24.65 -8.56
N TYR A 166 2.42 -24.00 -7.41
CA TYR A 166 2.91 -24.56 -6.15
C TYR A 166 1.89 -24.39 -5.05
N THR A 167 1.64 -25.47 -4.31
CA THR A 167 0.95 -25.42 -3.03
C THR A 167 1.95 -25.69 -1.90
N VAL A 168 2.00 -24.78 -0.93
CA VAL A 168 2.82 -24.87 0.28
C VAL A 168 1.89 -25.02 1.47
N ASP A 169 1.92 -26.18 2.11
CA ASP A 169 1.22 -26.42 3.38
C ASP A 169 2.19 -26.32 4.54
N TRP A 170 1.82 -25.56 5.56
CA TRP A 170 2.56 -25.43 6.79
C TRP A 170 1.64 -25.63 7.98
N GLN A 171 1.92 -26.69 8.76
CA GLN A 171 1.25 -26.96 10.02
C GLN A 171 2.16 -26.61 11.20
N LYS A 172 1.57 -26.13 12.30
CA LYS A 172 2.33 -25.80 13.51
C LYS A 172 3.08 -27.03 14.02
N GLY A 173 4.40 -26.88 14.20
CA GLY A 173 5.27 -27.96 14.70
C GLY A 173 5.73 -28.94 13.63
N GLN A 174 5.40 -28.71 12.35
CA GLN A 174 5.84 -29.55 11.24
C GLN A 174 6.71 -28.76 10.25
N LYS A 175 7.53 -29.48 9.48
CA LYS A 175 8.23 -28.90 8.34
C LYS A 175 7.20 -28.58 7.23
N PRO A 176 7.35 -27.45 6.53
CA PRO A 176 6.49 -27.14 5.38
C PRO A 176 6.59 -28.23 4.31
N ILE A 177 5.46 -28.56 3.69
CA ILE A 177 5.35 -29.45 2.54
C ILE A 177 5.12 -28.57 1.32
N VAL A 178 5.96 -28.75 0.29
CA VAL A 178 5.83 -28.05 -0.99
C VAL A 178 5.44 -29.08 -2.04
N THR A 179 4.29 -28.87 -2.68
CA THR A 179 3.77 -29.70 -3.76
C THR A 179 3.76 -28.85 -5.03
N GLN A 180 4.41 -29.33 -6.08
CA GLN A 180 4.27 -28.75 -7.41
C GLN A 180 3.03 -29.34 -8.06
N GLU A 181 2.11 -28.48 -8.48
CA GLU A 181 0.94 -28.86 -9.28
C GLU A 181 1.43 -29.01 -10.74
N GLN A 182 1.27 -30.19 -11.32
CA GLN A 182 1.69 -30.45 -12.69
C GLN A 182 0.82 -29.63 -13.66
N PRO A 183 1.39 -29.12 -14.77
CA PRO A 183 0.66 -28.37 -15.78
C PRO A 183 -0.42 -29.20 -16.49
#